data_AF-X0WQK4-F1
#
_entry.id   AF-X0WQK4-F1
#
_cell.length_a   1.000
_cell.length_b   1.000
_cell.length_c   1.000
_cell.angle_alpha   90.00
_cell.angle_beta   90.00
_cell.angle_gamma   90.00
#
_symmetry.space_group_name_H-M   'P 1'
#
loop_
_entity.id
_entity.type
_entity.pdbx_description
1 polymer ?
#
loop_
_entity_poly.entity_id
_entity_poly.type
_entity_poly.pdbx_seq_one_letter_code
_entity_poly.pdbx_strand_id
1 'polypeptide(L)'
;MEGSGAKVAEVDEKEKRILVKVVYYGPALSGKTTNLMQLHDILNPARCGELMTFETKGDRTIFFDLLPLMVRSASDFRIKTKLFTV
;
A
#
# COMPACT_ATOMS: atom_id res chain seq x y z
N MET A 1 25.06 4.34 -2.59
CA MET A 1 24.33 3.58 -3.61
C MET A 1 23.10 4.40 -3.95
N GLU A 2 23.09 4.99 -5.15
CA GLU A 2 22.01 5.85 -5.63
C GLU A 2 20.67 5.12 -5.55
N GLY A 3 19.74 5.71 -4.79
CA GLY A 3 18.38 5.21 -4.67
C GLY A 3 17.66 5.41 -5.99
N SER A 4 17.40 4.32 -6.70
CA SER A 4 16.33 4.25 -7.69
C SER A 4 15.06 4.81 -7.04
N GLY A 5 14.62 6.01 -7.46
CA GLY A 5 13.42 6.64 -6.92
C GLY A 5 12.26 5.64 -7.03
N ALA A 6 11.69 5.25 -5.90
CA ALA A 6 10.64 4.24 -5.88
C ALA A 6 9.48 4.74 -6.76
N LYS A 7 9.22 4.05 -7.89
CA LYS A 7 8.10 4.38 -8.78
C LYS A 7 6.80 4.33 -7.98
N VAL A 8 6.18 5.50 -7.82
CA VAL A 8 4.92 5.72 -7.09
C VAL A 8 3.74 5.09 -7.83
N ALA A 9 3.81 5.06 -9.17
CA ALA A 9 2.85 4.37 -10.01
C ALA A 9 3.54 3.65 -11.16
N GLU A 10 2.98 2.51 -11.55
CA GLU A 10 3.41 1.71 -12.70
C GLU A 10 2.18 1.35 -13.53
N VAL A 11 2.25 1.60 -14.84
CA VAL A 11 1.18 1.31 -15.80
C VAL A 11 1.62 0.17 -16.70
N ASP A 12 0.75 -0.81 -16.83
CA ASP A 12 0.87 -1.97 -17.70
C ASP A 12 -0.29 -1.92 -18.69
N GLU A 13 -0.01 -1.38 -19.88
CA GLU A 13 -1.03 -1.14 -20.90
C GLU A 13 -1.55 -2.43 -21.52
N LYS A 14 -0.70 -3.46 -21.58
CA LYS A 14 -1.06 -4.75 -22.16
C LYS A 14 -2.05 -5.48 -21.25
N GLU A 15 -1.79 -5.50 -19.95
CA GLU A 15 -2.66 -6.15 -18.96
C GLU A 15 -3.79 -5.25 -18.45
N LYS A 16 -3.87 -4.02 -18.97
CA LYS A 16 -4.77 -2.96 -18.50
C LYS A 16 -4.73 -2.85 -16.99
N ARG A 17 -3.52 -2.72 -16.43
CA ARG A 17 -3.28 -2.72 -14.99
C ARG A 17 -2.49 -1.49 -14.57
N ILE A 18 -2.95 -0.84 -13.50
CA ILE A 18 -2.22 0.24 -12.83
C ILE A 18 -1.87 -0.24 -11.43
N LEU A 19 -0.59 -0.17 -11.06
CA LEU A 19 -0.14 -0.36 -9.69
C LEU A 19 0.18 1.00 -9.08
N VAL A 20 -0.45 1.31 -7.94
CA VAL A 20 -0.21 2.55 -7.19
C VAL A 20 0.36 2.19 -5.83
N LYS A 21 1.39 2.91 -5.39
CA LYS A 21 1.96 2.82 -4.04
C LYS A 21 1.62 4.11 -3.31
N VAL A 22 0.96 4.00 -2.16
CA VAL A 22 0.62 5.13 -1.29
C VAL A 22 1.31 4.92 0.04
N VAL A 23 2.06 5.91 0.50
CA VAL A 23 2.75 5.85 1.79
C VAL A 23 2.08 6.81 2.76
N TYR A 24 1.52 6.27 3.84
CA TYR A 24 1.10 7.01 5.01
C TYR A 24 2.36 7.33 5.82
N TYR A 25 2.80 8.58 5.73
CA TYR A 25 3.99 9.06 6.44
C TYR A 25 3.58 9.94 7.62
N GLY A 26 4.32 9.87 8.72
CA GLY A 26 4.10 10.76 9.86
C GLY A 26 4.94 10.39 11.09
N PRO A 27 4.85 11.18 12.18
CA PRO A 27 5.52 10.88 13.43
C PRO A 27 5.12 9.52 14.02
N ALA A 28 5.90 9.04 14.99
CA ALA A 28 5.49 7.90 15.81
C ALA A 28 4.14 8.20 16.49
N LEU A 29 3.29 7.17 16.63
CA LEU A 29 1.98 7.25 17.28
C LEU A 29 0.96 8.21 16.61
N SER A 30 1.22 8.69 15.39
CA SER A 30 0.29 9.58 14.67
C SER A 30 -0.95 8.86 14.08
N GLY A 31 -1.17 7.58 14.41
CA GLY A 31 -2.36 6.83 13.97
C GLY A 31 -2.29 6.19 12.58
N LYS A 32 -1.10 6.07 11.96
CA LYS A 32 -0.94 5.49 10.60
C LYS A 32 -1.46 4.06 10.50
N THR A 33 -0.98 3.18 11.37
CA THR A 33 -1.41 1.78 11.45
C THR A 33 -2.91 1.69 11.77
N THR A 34 -3.39 2.53 12.70
CA THR A 34 -4.83 2.63 13.01
C THR A 34 -5.66 2.97 11.78
N ASN A 35 -5.17 3.85 10.90
CA ASN A 35 -5.87 4.18 9.66
C ASN A 35 -5.98 2.97 8.72
N LEU A 36 -4.90 2.22 8.51
CA LEU A 36 -4.94 1.01 7.66
C LEU A 36 -5.81 -0.09 8.25
N MET A 37 -5.77 -0.31 9.58
CA MET A 37 -6.67 -1.26 10.25
C MET A 37 -8.14 -0.88 10.05
N GLN A 38 -8.50 0.39 10.29
CA GLN A 38 -9.87 0.86 10.08
C GLN A 38 -10.30 0.75 8.61
N LEU A 39 -9.42 1.07 7.66
CA LEU A 39 -9.69 0.86 6.24
C LEU A 39 -9.94 -0.62 5.92
N HIS A 40 -9.11 -1.52 6.43
CA HIS A 40 -9.29 -2.96 6.24
C HIS A 40 -10.66 -3.45 6.77
N ASP A 41 -11.09 -2.94 7.94
CA ASP A 41 -12.35 -3.35 8.57
C ASP A 41 -13.60 -2.88 7.80
N ILE A 42 -13.55 -1.70 7.18
CA ILE A 42 -14.72 -1.11 6.49
C ILE A 42 -14.79 -1.46 4.99
N LEU A 43 -13.67 -1.89 4.39
CA LEU A 43 -13.61 -2.20 2.97
C LEU A 43 -14.23 -3.57 2.67
N ASN A 44 -14.80 -3.72 1.47
CA ASN A 44 -15.33 -5.00 1.02
C ASN A 44 -14.19 -6.05 0.94
N PRO A 45 -14.28 -7.18 1.67
CA PRO A 45 -13.23 -8.22 1.69
C PRO A 45 -12.90 -8.79 0.31
N ALA A 46 -13.84 -8.79 -0.65
CA ALA A 46 -13.57 -9.24 -2.01
C ALA A 46 -12.61 -8.32 -2.79
N ARG A 47 -12.29 -7.14 -2.25
CA ARG A 47 -11.43 -6.12 -2.88
C ARG A 47 -10.29 -5.66 -1.99
N CYS A 48 -10.21 -6.19 -0.78
CA CYS A 48 -9.16 -5.88 0.19
C CYS A 48 -8.40 -7.19 0.44
N GLY A 49 -7.08 -7.17 0.29
CA GLY A 49 -6.27 -8.30 0.70
C GLY A 49 -5.93 -8.23 2.19
N GLU A 50 -5.15 -9.19 2.64
CA GLU A 50 -4.69 -9.25 4.03
C GLU A 50 -3.83 -8.03 4.39
N LEU A 51 -4.09 -7.47 5.58
CA LEU A 51 -3.20 -6.51 6.23
C LEU A 51 -1.98 -7.26 6.75
N MET A 52 -0.81 -6.95 6.20
CA MET A 52 0.46 -7.57 6.61
C MET A 52 1.33 -6.55 7.34
N THR A 53 1.96 -6.96 8.43
CA THR A 53 2.98 -6.18 9.14
C THR A 53 4.33 -6.83 8.94
N PHE A 54 5.32 -6.06 8.50
CA PHE A 54 6.67 -6.52 8.23
C PHE A 54 7.63 -5.97 9.28
N GLU A 55 8.46 -6.87 9.80
CA GLU A 55 9.55 -6.54 10.73
C GLU A 55 10.88 -6.88 10.07
N THR A 56 11.64 -5.86 9.67
CA THR A 56 13.02 -6.09 9.22
C THR A 56 13.96 -5.97 10.41
N LYS A 57 14.62 -7.07 10.79
CA LYS A 57 15.66 -7.07 11.84
C LYS A 57 17.01 -6.63 11.25
N GLY A 58 17.45 -5.44 11.62
CA GLY A 58 18.78 -4.88 11.31
C GLY A 58 19.16 -3.82 12.36
N ASP A 59 20.18 -2.99 12.11
CA ASP A 59 20.64 -1.94 13.04
C ASP A 59 19.55 -0.92 13.43
N ARG A 60 18.50 -0.83 12.62
CA ARG A 60 17.24 -0.15 12.95
C ARG A 60 16.10 -1.10 12.61
N THR A 61 15.28 -1.43 13.60
CA THR A 61 14.04 -2.20 13.34
C THR A 61 13.06 -1.29 12.61
N ILE A 62 12.62 -1.68 11.43
CA ILE A 62 11.57 -0.98 10.68
C ILE A 62 10.32 -1.84 10.75
N PHE A 63 9.26 -1.27 11.34
CA PHE A 63 7.90 -1.79 11.29
C PHE A 63 7.15 -1.01 10.22
N PHE A 64 6.61 -1.71 9.23
CA PHE A 64 5.67 -1.11 8.29
C PHE A 64 4.53 -2.06 7.98
N ASP A 65 3.37 -1.49 7.74
CA ASP A 65 2.17 -2.20 7.33
C ASP A 65 2.04 -2.17 5.81
N LEU A 66 1.39 -3.19 5.24
CA LEU A 66 1.01 -3.25 3.84
C LEU A 66 -0.47 -3.65 3.75
N LEU A 67 -1.27 -2.78 3.14
CA LEU A 67 -2.65 -3.10 2.77
C LEU A 67 -2.82 -3.06 1.25
N PRO A 68 -2.91 -4.22 0.57
CA PRO A 68 -3.24 -4.28 -0.84
C PRO A 68 -4.76 -4.16 -1.04
N LEU A 69 -5.19 -3.28 -1.94
CA LEU A 69 -6.60 -3.09 -2.26
C LEU A 69 -6.82 -2.89 -3.76
N MET A 70 -8.01 -3.25 -4.23
CA MET A 70 -8.43 -3.07 -5.62
C MET A 70 -9.50 -1.99 -5.71
N VAL A 71 -9.25 -0.98 -6.54
CA VAL A 71 -10.17 0.13 -6.78
C VAL A 71 -10.87 -0.09 -8.12
N ARG A 72 -12.17 0.21 -8.18
CA ARG A 72 -12.91 0.23 -9.45
C ARG A 72 -12.47 1.43 -10.27
N SER A 73 -12.11 1.20 -11.53
CA SER A 73 -11.96 2.26 -12.53
C SER A 73 -13.24 2.38 -13.34
N ALA A 74 -13.48 3.57 -13.91
CA ALA A 74 -14.48 3.77 -14.96
C ALA A 74 -13.98 3.28 -16.34
N SER A 75 -12.68 3.02 -16.46
CA SER A 75 -12.05 2.44 -17.67
C SER A 75 -11.91 0.91 -17.57
N ASP A 76 -11.37 0.31 -18.63
CA ASP A 76 -10.95 -1.10 -18.67
C ASP A 76 -9.74 -1.42 -17.77
N PHE A 77 -9.13 -0.41 -17.14
CA PHE A 77 -8.00 -0.62 -16.25
C PHE A 77 -8.40 -1.14 -14.87
N ARG A 78 -7.66 -2.16 -14.41
CA ARG A 78 -7.70 -2.62 -13.02
C ARG A 78 -6.64 -1.86 -12.21
N ILE A 79 -7.10 -1.14 -11.19
CA ILE A 79 -6.21 -0.38 -10.30
C ILE A 79 -5.97 -1.20 -9.04
N LYS A 80 -4.71 -1.62 -8.86
CA LYS A 80 -4.23 -2.25 -7.63
C LYS A 80 -3.44 -1.20 -6.85
N THR A 81 -3.88 -0.92 -5.63
CA THR A 81 -3.22 0.02 -4.73
C THR A 81 -2.56 -0.77 -3.61
N LYS A 82 -1.34 -0.38 -3.23
CA LYS A 82 -0.65 -0.87 -2.05
C LYS A 82 -0.45 0.30 -1.10
N LEU A 83 -1.10 0.26 0.05
CA LEU A 83 -0.91 1.24 1.12
C LEU A 83 0.22 0.77 2.03
N PHE A 84 1.09 1.69 2.43
CA PHE A 84 2.21 1.45 3.33
C PHE A 84 2.20 2.45 4.48
N THR A 85 2.75 2.08 5.64
CA THR A 85 3.04 3.01 6.75
C THR A 85 4.54 3.22 6.91
N VAL A 86 4.96 4.46 7.19
CA VAL A 86 6.35 4.82 7.54
C VAL A 86 6.35 5.86 8.66
#